data_AF-A0A932I604-F1
#
_entry.id   AF-A0A932I604-F1
#
_cell.length_a   1.000
_cell.length_b   1.000
_cell.length_c   1.000
_cell.angle_alpha   90.00
_cell.angle_beta   90.00
_cell.angle_gamma   90.00
#
_symmetry.space_group_name_H-M   'P 1'
#
loop_
_entity.id
_entity.type
_entity.pdbx_description
1 polymer ?
#
loop_
_entity_poly.entity_id
_entity_poly.type
_entity_poly.pdbx_seq_one_letter_code
_entity_poly.pdbx_strand_id
1 'polypeptide(L)'
;MGNGQDPDNNLYWGWGLGIRTYFTKSREWKLVRKSKLPYPLLERIVYRHRSGQYYLVADAYDGRAMKDCLDRFLLGVSGRHKEVIREGQVTIGLGGNAKLLAFIGHNGLMDLSLQSSYPNTDKRKRDCIILACYSKHYFSPYIKQAGANPLLWISNLFGPEAYTLHDALSAYMKGENPATIQTKAAAVYAKYTRCSVKAAKKLLITGW
;
A
#
# COMPACT_ATOMS: atom_id res chain seq x y z
N MET A 1 -10.39 -17.99 7.76
CA MET A 1 -9.74 -17.16 6.72
C MET A 1 -10.19 -15.71 6.93
N GLY A 2 -9.28 -14.74 6.87
CA GLY A 2 -9.62 -13.33 7.09
C GLY A 2 -9.63 -12.88 8.55
N ASN A 3 -8.92 -13.60 9.44
CA ASN A 3 -8.71 -13.11 10.79
C ASN A 3 -7.67 -11.97 10.76
N GLY A 4 -8.09 -10.74 11.01
CA GLY A 4 -7.23 -9.56 11.02
C GLY A 4 -6.14 -9.57 12.10
N GLN A 5 -6.27 -10.42 13.12
CA GLN A 5 -5.34 -10.53 14.24
C GLN A 5 -4.30 -11.65 14.07
N ASP A 6 -4.48 -12.50 13.06
CA ASP A 6 -3.59 -13.61 12.75
C ASP A 6 -2.90 -13.34 11.40
N PRO A 7 -1.61 -12.97 11.38
CA PRO A 7 -0.92 -12.62 10.15
C PRO A 7 -0.85 -13.81 9.17
N ASP A 8 -0.89 -15.05 9.64
CA ASP A 8 -0.82 -16.23 8.76
C ASP A 8 -2.14 -16.48 8.03
N ASN A 9 -3.27 -16.14 8.65
CA ASN A 9 -4.61 -16.34 8.11
C ASN A 9 -5.30 -15.04 7.63
N ASN A 10 -4.59 -13.91 7.64
CA ASN A 10 -5.07 -12.62 7.14
C ASN A 10 -5.04 -12.55 5.60
N LEU A 11 -6.17 -12.18 4.99
CA LEU A 11 -6.38 -12.11 3.53
C LEU A 11 -5.39 -11.20 2.81
N TYR A 12 -5.01 -10.08 3.43
CA TYR A 12 -4.17 -9.07 2.83
C TYR A 12 -2.68 -9.32 3.10
N TRP A 13 -2.35 -10.31 3.93
CA TRP A 13 -1.00 -10.56 4.41
C TRP A 13 -0.48 -11.96 4.10
N GLY A 14 -0.78 -12.95 4.95
CA GLY A 14 -0.21 -14.29 4.89
C GLY A 14 -1.09 -15.33 4.19
N TRP A 15 -2.38 -15.07 4.02
CA TRP A 15 -3.28 -16.00 3.36
C TRP A 15 -3.33 -15.75 1.84
N GLY A 16 -3.42 -16.83 1.05
CA GLY A 16 -3.66 -16.75 -0.40
C GLY A 16 -2.67 -15.87 -1.15
N LEU A 17 -3.16 -14.77 -1.74
CA LEU A 17 -2.38 -13.79 -2.52
C LEU A 17 -2.10 -12.51 -1.73
N GLY A 18 -2.04 -12.59 -0.40
CA GLY A 18 -1.64 -11.49 0.48
C GLY A 18 -0.18 -11.03 0.27
N ILE A 19 0.17 -9.85 0.80
CA ILE A 19 1.45 -9.18 0.57
C ILE A 19 2.63 -10.10 0.86
N ARG A 20 2.68 -10.71 2.06
CA ARG A 20 3.78 -11.60 2.43
C ARG A 20 3.85 -12.79 1.49
N THR A 21 2.73 -13.44 1.20
CA THR A 21 2.71 -14.68 0.41
C THR A 21 3.07 -14.44 -1.05
N TYR A 22 2.57 -13.35 -1.64
CA TYR A 22 2.83 -13.01 -3.03
C TYR A 22 4.25 -12.48 -3.25
N PHE A 23 4.71 -11.50 -2.46
CA PHE A 23 6.03 -10.90 -2.65
C PHE A 23 7.17 -11.86 -2.29
N THR A 24 6.98 -12.78 -1.34
CA THR A 24 7.99 -13.80 -1.02
C THR A 24 8.21 -14.77 -2.20
N LYS A 25 7.16 -15.03 -3.00
CA LYS A 25 7.24 -15.87 -4.21
C LYS A 25 7.63 -15.08 -5.46
N SER A 26 7.76 -13.76 -5.36
CA SER A 26 8.07 -12.90 -6.51
C SER A 26 9.47 -13.18 -7.07
N ARG A 27 9.60 -13.09 -8.39
CA ARG A 27 10.89 -13.09 -9.07
C ARG A 27 11.57 -11.72 -9.04
N GLU A 28 10.86 -10.64 -8.74
CA GLU A 28 11.40 -9.26 -8.71
C GLU A 28 11.89 -8.85 -7.31
N TRP A 29 11.32 -9.44 -6.26
CA TRP A 29 11.60 -9.08 -4.88
C TRP A 29 12.28 -10.22 -4.13
N LYS A 30 13.29 -9.88 -3.33
CA LYS A 30 13.98 -10.81 -2.42
C LYS A 30 13.66 -10.43 -0.98
N LEU A 31 13.19 -11.38 -0.19
CA LEU A 31 13.04 -11.21 1.26
C LEU A 31 14.41 -10.95 1.90
N VAL A 32 14.52 -9.86 2.66
CA VAL A 32 15.74 -9.48 3.38
C VAL A 32 15.58 -9.71 4.87
N ARG A 33 14.49 -9.23 5.45
CA ARG A 33 14.22 -9.35 6.88
C ARG A 33 12.75 -9.55 7.15
N LYS A 34 12.44 -10.40 8.12
CA LYS A 34 11.12 -10.62 8.70
C LYS A 34 11.22 -10.47 10.20
N SER A 35 10.34 -9.69 10.81
CA SER A 35 10.39 -9.39 12.24
C SER A 35 8.98 -9.34 12.83
N LYS A 36 8.81 -9.88 14.04
CA LYS A 36 7.64 -9.61 14.88
C LYS A 36 7.83 -8.28 15.60
N LEU A 37 6.79 -7.48 15.65
CA LEU A 37 6.81 -6.16 16.27
C LEU A 37 5.84 -6.12 17.46
N PRO A 38 5.98 -5.17 18.39
CA PRO A 38 4.96 -4.89 19.38
C PRO A 38 3.68 -4.36 18.73
N TYR A 39 2.55 -4.56 19.41
CA TYR A 39 1.27 -3.93 19.06
C TYR A 39 1.44 -2.42 18.82
N PRO A 40 0.80 -1.83 17.78
CA PRO A 40 -0.24 -2.41 16.92
C PRO A 40 0.26 -3.20 15.70
N LEU A 41 1.56 -3.39 15.54
CA LEU A 41 2.13 -4.17 14.44
C LEU A 41 2.26 -5.64 14.82
N LEU A 42 1.83 -6.54 13.94
CA LEU A 42 2.00 -7.99 14.11
C LEU A 42 3.31 -8.46 13.47
N GLU A 43 3.65 -7.89 12.32
CA GLU A 43 4.79 -8.33 11.52
C GLU A 43 5.28 -7.21 10.60
N ARG A 44 6.60 -7.08 10.44
CA ARG A 44 7.24 -6.24 9.43
C ARG A 44 8.08 -7.10 8.53
N ILE A 45 7.97 -6.86 7.23
CA ILE A 45 8.82 -7.50 6.22
C ILE A 45 9.53 -6.47 5.37
N VAL A 46 10.83 -6.66 5.21
CA VAL A 46 11.68 -5.89 4.31
C VAL A 46 12.00 -6.76 3.10
N TYR A 47 11.58 -6.30 1.92
CA TYR A 47 11.99 -6.82 0.64
C TYR A 47 12.97 -5.84 -0.03
N ARG A 48 13.93 -6.40 -0.77
CA ARG A 48 14.79 -5.63 -1.68
C ARG A 48 14.49 -6.06 -3.11
N HIS A 49 14.29 -5.09 -3.99
CA HIS A 49 14.13 -5.36 -5.41
C HIS A 49 15.45 -5.87 -6.00
N ARG A 50 15.39 -6.80 -6.96
CA ARG A 50 16.59 -7.41 -7.55
C ARG A 50 17.47 -6.44 -8.35
N SER A 51 16.94 -5.31 -8.80
CA SER A 51 17.77 -4.22 -9.36
C SER A 51 18.70 -3.57 -8.33
N GLY A 52 18.50 -3.83 -7.03
CA GLY A 52 19.34 -3.34 -5.94
C GLY A 52 18.99 -1.93 -5.42
N GLN A 53 18.13 -1.19 -6.12
CA GLN A 53 17.84 0.24 -5.86
C GLN A 53 16.64 0.49 -4.93
N TYR A 54 15.71 -0.47 -4.85
CA TYR A 54 14.42 -0.26 -4.18
C TYR A 54 14.26 -1.20 -2.99
N TYR A 55 13.66 -0.66 -1.92
CA TYR A 55 13.19 -1.42 -0.77
C TYR A 55 11.68 -1.27 -0.64
N LEU A 56 11.01 -2.37 -0.31
CA LEU A 56 9.62 -2.39 0.11
C LEU A 56 9.61 -2.83 1.57
N VAL A 57 9.12 -1.96 2.45
CA VAL A 57 8.89 -2.29 3.86
C VAL A 57 7.40 -2.36 4.06
N ALA A 58 6.92 -3.56 4.35
CA ALA A 58 5.52 -3.86 4.50
C ALA A 58 5.22 -4.18 5.97
N ASP A 59 4.16 -3.58 6.50
CA ASP A 59 3.74 -3.69 7.89
C ASP A 59 2.35 -4.31 7.97
N ALA A 60 2.23 -5.42 8.69
CA ALA A 60 0.95 -6.01 9.08
C ALA A 60 0.48 -5.36 10.38
N TYR A 61 -0.62 -4.62 10.32
CA TYR A 61 -1.32 -4.13 11.50
C TYR A 61 -2.29 -5.17 12.03
N ASP A 62 -2.48 -5.22 13.35
CA ASP A 62 -3.59 -5.93 13.97
C ASP A 62 -4.91 -5.31 13.49
N GLY A 63 -5.83 -6.15 13.01
CA GLY A 63 -7.11 -5.69 12.43
C GLY A 63 -7.97 -4.85 13.39
N ARG A 64 -7.78 -4.97 14.71
CA ARG A 64 -8.45 -4.12 15.72
C ARG A 64 -7.87 -2.71 15.77
N ALA A 65 -6.63 -2.53 15.30
CA ALA A 65 -5.91 -1.26 15.25
C ALA A 65 -6.09 -0.54 13.90
N MET A 66 -7.27 -0.68 13.27
CA MET A 66 -7.56 -0.06 11.96
C MET A 66 -7.39 1.46 12.00
N LYS A 67 -7.85 2.11 13.08
CA LYS A 67 -7.68 3.55 13.26
C LYS A 67 -6.19 3.94 13.29
N ASP A 68 -5.38 3.23 14.08
CA ASP A 68 -3.93 3.46 14.15
C ASP A 68 -3.24 3.25 12.80
N CYS A 69 -3.65 2.23 12.04
CA CYS A 69 -3.15 1.97 10.70
C CYS A 69 -3.43 3.13 9.75
N LEU A 70 -4.67 3.63 9.72
CA LEU A 70 -5.08 4.77 8.89
C LEU A 70 -4.35 6.05 9.33
N ASP A 71 -4.28 6.32 10.64
CA ASP A 71 -3.56 7.46 11.19
C ASP A 71 -2.07 7.42 10.79
N ARG A 72 -1.41 6.28 10.97
CA ARG A 72 0.00 6.08 10.58
C ARG A 72 0.23 6.28 9.08
N PHE A 73 -0.65 5.72 8.24
CA PHE A 73 -0.58 5.91 6.79
C PHE A 73 -0.71 7.39 6.41
N LEU A 74 -1.75 8.08 6.88
CA LEU A 74 -2.00 9.48 6.51
C LEU A 74 -0.97 10.45 7.11
N LEU A 75 -0.48 10.20 8.32
CA LEU A 75 0.66 10.94 8.89
C LEU A 75 1.95 10.71 8.09
N GLY A 76 2.16 9.50 7.56
CA GLY A 76 3.27 9.20 6.66
C GLY A 76 3.15 9.97 5.34
N VAL A 77 1.97 9.92 4.71
CA VAL A 77 1.69 10.63 3.45
C VAL A 77 1.84 12.16 3.59
N SER A 78 1.42 12.72 4.73
CA SER A 78 1.56 14.17 5.02
C SER A 78 2.95 14.60 5.48
N GLY A 79 3.88 13.66 5.66
CA GLY A 79 5.25 13.93 6.11
C GLY A 79 5.40 14.18 7.61
N ARG A 80 4.32 14.07 8.39
CA ARG A 80 4.32 14.27 9.85
C ARG A 80 4.92 13.11 10.61
N HIS A 81 4.79 11.90 10.08
CA HIS A 81 5.37 10.71 10.66
C HIS A 81 6.55 10.25 9.82
N LYS A 82 7.76 10.29 10.37
CA LYS A 82 9.00 9.92 9.69
C LYS A 82 9.76 8.92 10.55
N GLU A 83 10.13 7.81 9.93
CA GLU A 83 10.93 6.77 10.56
C GLU A 83 12.06 6.35 9.64
N VAL A 84 13.07 5.70 10.20
CA VAL A 84 14.12 5.03 9.46
C VAL A 84 14.39 3.67 10.09
N ILE A 85 14.77 2.69 9.28
CA ILE A 85 15.32 1.41 9.74
C ILE A 85 16.69 1.18 9.09
N ARG A 86 17.56 0.45 9.78
CA ARG A 86 18.84 0.02 9.21
C ARG A 86 18.76 -1.40 8.69
N GLU A 87 19.39 -1.62 7.55
CA GLU A 87 19.61 -2.93 6.94
C GLU A 87 21.08 -3.00 6.50
N GLY A 88 21.92 -3.60 7.36
CA GLY A 88 23.38 -3.44 7.28
C GLY A 88 23.79 -1.96 7.33
N GLN A 89 24.54 -1.51 6.32
CA GLN A 89 24.95 -0.11 6.17
C GLN A 89 23.90 0.78 5.48
N VAL A 90 22.80 0.21 4.99
CA VAL A 90 21.75 0.96 4.29
C VAL A 90 20.74 1.50 5.30
N THR A 91 20.44 2.81 5.19
CA THR A 91 19.33 3.45 5.93
C THR A 91 18.12 3.53 5.01
N ILE A 92 17.00 2.92 5.43
CA ILE A 92 15.74 2.87 4.68
C ILE A 92 14.74 3.80 5.36
N GLY A 93 14.24 4.79 4.60
CA GLY A 93 13.22 5.72 5.07
C GLY A 93 11.81 5.13 5.02
N LEU A 94 11.06 5.29 6.11
CA LEU A 94 9.65 4.90 6.24
C LEU A 94 8.75 6.11 6.46
N GLY A 95 7.45 5.92 6.25
CA GLY A 95 6.45 6.97 6.40
C GLY A 95 6.79 8.16 5.50
N GLY A 96 6.90 9.34 6.09
CA GLY A 96 7.26 10.59 5.45
C GLY A 96 8.65 10.59 4.79
N ASN A 97 9.54 9.66 5.13
CA ASN A 97 10.83 9.53 4.44
C ASN A 97 10.72 8.70 3.16
N ALA A 98 9.62 7.97 2.94
CA ALA A 98 9.39 7.18 1.73
C ALA A 98 8.98 8.08 0.54
N LYS A 99 9.29 7.62 -0.67
CA LYS A 99 8.83 8.26 -1.93
C LYS A 99 7.38 7.90 -2.26
N LEU A 100 7.01 6.65 -1.99
CA LEU A 100 5.68 6.09 -2.24
C LEU A 100 5.20 5.38 -0.98
N LEU A 101 3.94 5.63 -0.58
CA LEU A 101 3.26 4.89 0.48
C LEU A 101 2.08 4.11 -0.09
N ALA A 102 1.91 2.86 0.34
CA ALA A 102 0.78 2.03 -0.07
C ALA A 102 -0.07 1.63 1.13
N PHE A 103 -1.39 1.70 0.96
CA PHE A 103 -2.37 1.07 1.85
C PHE A 103 -3.06 -0.07 1.10
N ILE A 104 -3.20 -1.23 1.73
CA ILE A 104 -3.91 -2.38 1.17
C ILE A 104 -4.70 -3.05 2.29
N GLY A 105 -5.99 -3.26 2.06
CA GLY A 105 -6.84 -4.00 2.98
C GLY A 105 -8.27 -3.49 3.03
N HIS A 106 -8.93 -3.76 4.15
CA HIS A 106 -10.26 -3.25 4.42
C HIS A 106 -10.28 -1.71 4.45
N ASN A 107 -11.32 -1.10 3.89
CA ASN A 107 -11.47 0.35 3.97
C ASN A 107 -12.07 0.73 5.32
N GLY A 108 -11.21 0.93 6.33
CA GLY A 108 -11.67 1.31 7.66
C GLY A 108 -12.47 2.62 7.69
N LEU A 109 -12.26 3.55 6.74
CA LEU A 109 -13.02 4.81 6.66
C LEU A 109 -14.51 4.61 6.30
N MET A 110 -14.90 3.40 5.89
CA MET A 110 -16.31 3.04 5.74
C MET A 110 -17.00 2.78 7.09
N ASP A 111 -16.24 2.44 8.14
CA ASP A 111 -16.76 2.06 9.44
C ASP A 111 -16.49 3.13 10.52
N LEU A 112 -15.46 3.96 10.33
CA LEU A 112 -15.02 4.94 11.31
C LEU A 112 -14.71 6.30 10.68
N SER A 113 -14.79 7.34 11.51
CA SER A 113 -14.32 8.68 11.16
C SER A 113 -12.98 8.98 11.84
N LEU A 114 -12.11 9.71 11.13
CA LEU A 114 -10.87 10.24 11.69
C LEU A 114 -11.11 11.66 12.15
N GLN A 115 -10.74 11.97 13.40
CA GLN A 115 -10.88 13.31 13.98
C GLN A 115 -9.67 14.21 13.66
N SER A 116 -8.56 13.61 13.25
CA SER A 116 -7.30 14.32 12.98
C SER A 116 -7.31 14.95 11.59
N SER A 117 -6.58 16.05 11.43
CA SER A 117 -6.20 16.61 10.12
C SER A 117 -4.79 16.19 9.72
N TYR A 118 -4.53 16.09 8.42
CA TYR A 118 -3.25 15.62 7.88
C TYR A 118 -2.64 16.60 6.89
N PRO A 119 -2.42 17.87 7.28
CA PRO A 119 -1.80 18.86 6.40
C PRO A 119 -0.35 18.45 6.05
N ASN A 120 0.07 18.71 4.82
CA ASN A 120 1.47 18.54 4.44
C ASN A 120 2.38 19.42 5.30
N THR A 121 3.37 18.83 5.97
CA THR A 121 4.26 19.54 6.91
C THR A 121 5.67 19.78 6.40
N ASP A 122 6.04 19.22 5.25
CA ASP A 122 7.40 19.31 4.75
C ASP A 122 7.53 19.68 3.27
N LYS A 123 6.42 20.12 2.66
CA LYS A 123 6.33 20.59 1.28
C LYS A 123 6.74 19.55 0.23
N ARG A 124 6.87 18.28 0.62
CA ARG A 124 7.17 17.18 -0.30
C ARG A 124 5.88 16.54 -0.77
N LYS A 125 5.74 16.43 -2.10
CA LYS A 125 4.67 15.65 -2.73
C LYS A 125 5.07 14.18 -2.74
N ARG A 126 4.34 13.34 -2.01
CA ARG A 126 4.53 11.88 -1.99
C ARG A 126 3.54 11.21 -2.90
N ASP A 127 3.97 10.12 -3.51
CA ASP A 127 3.06 9.24 -4.23
C ASP A 127 2.33 8.31 -3.26
N CYS A 128 1.08 7.98 -3.56
CA CYS A 128 0.36 6.96 -2.81
C CYS A 128 -0.43 6.00 -3.70
N ILE A 129 -0.53 4.76 -3.23
CA ILE A 129 -1.39 3.71 -3.79
C ILE A 129 -2.34 3.25 -2.67
N ILE A 130 -3.65 3.20 -2.93
CA ILE A 130 -4.64 2.83 -1.92
C ILE A 130 -5.55 1.75 -2.51
N LEU A 131 -5.33 0.51 -2.09
CA LEU A 131 -6.06 -0.67 -2.55
C LEU A 131 -7.08 -1.08 -1.49
N ALA A 132 -8.23 -0.41 -1.50
CA ALA A 132 -9.37 -0.67 -0.62
C ALA A 132 -10.67 -0.22 -1.28
N CYS A 133 -11.80 -0.86 -0.97
CA CYS A 133 -13.12 -0.55 -1.54
C CYS A 133 -13.44 0.95 -1.43
N TYR A 134 -13.92 1.57 -2.52
CA TYR A 134 -14.29 3.00 -2.55
C TYR A 134 -13.19 3.97 -2.07
N SER A 135 -11.92 3.57 -2.11
CA SER A 135 -10.82 4.38 -1.56
C SER A 135 -10.71 5.77 -2.18
N LYS A 136 -11.05 5.95 -3.48
CA LYS A 136 -11.10 7.30 -4.07
C LYS A 136 -12.05 8.21 -3.31
N HIS A 137 -13.24 7.74 -2.94
CA HIS A 137 -14.23 8.56 -2.25
C HIS A 137 -13.77 8.90 -0.83
N TYR A 138 -13.44 7.87 -0.03
CA TYR A 138 -13.18 8.04 1.40
C TYR A 138 -11.82 8.68 1.71
N PHE A 139 -10.77 8.36 0.95
CA PHE A 139 -9.43 8.90 1.23
C PHE A 139 -9.18 10.28 0.62
N SER A 140 -9.97 10.67 -0.40
CA SER A 140 -9.74 11.93 -1.14
C SER A 140 -9.53 13.17 -0.26
N PRO A 141 -10.39 13.46 0.75
CA PRO A 141 -10.21 14.64 1.58
C PRO A 141 -8.86 14.67 2.30
N TYR A 142 -8.43 13.53 2.84
CA TYR A 142 -7.18 13.39 3.59
C TYR A 142 -5.95 13.46 2.67
N ILE A 143 -6.01 12.84 1.49
CA ILE A 143 -4.92 12.89 0.50
C ILE A 143 -4.76 14.31 -0.06
N LYS A 144 -5.85 15.09 -0.20
CA LYS A 144 -5.77 16.51 -0.59
C LYS A 144 -5.06 17.33 0.48
N GLN A 145 -5.44 17.17 1.76
CA GLN A 145 -4.78 17.86 2.87
C GLN A 145 -3.27 17.54 2.93
N ALA A 146 -2.92 16.27 2.70
CA ALA A 146 -1.53 15.84 2.70
C ALA A 146 -0.73 16.31 1.47
N GLY A 147 -1.38 16.93 0.48
CA GLY A 147 -0.74 17.38 -0.75
C GLY A 147 -0.07 16.24 -1.54
N ALA A 148 -0.61 15.03 -1.46
CA ALA A 148 -0.04 13.84 -2.08
C ALA A 148 -0.60 13.56 -3.48
N ASN A 149 0.08 12.68 -4.21
CA ASN A 149 -0.26 12.26 -5.55
C ASN A 149 -0.89 10.84 -5.53
N PRO A 150 -2.20 10.68 -5.72
CA PRO A 150 -2.82 9.37 -5.80
C PRO A 150 -2.50 8.70 -7.14
N LEU A 151 -1.51 7.81 -7.15
CA LEU A 151 -1.12 7.05 -8.34
C LEU A 151 -2.15 6.01 -8.71
N LEU A 152 -2.77 5.38 -7.72
CA LEU A 152 -3.74 4.31 -7.94
C LEU A 152 -4.65 4.17 -6.73
N TRP A 153 -5.96 4.15 -6.97
CA TRP A 153 -6.98 3.87 -5.97
C TRP A 153 -8.26 3.34 -6.63
N ILE A 154 -9.25 3.00 -5.82
CA ILE A 154 -10.40 2.20 -6.23
C ILE A 154 -11.68 3.06 -6.26
N SER A 155 -12.46 2.92 -7.32
CA SER A 155 -13.74 3.61 -7.49
C SER A 155 -14.95 2.92 -6.84
N ASN A 156 -14.91 1.60 -6.64
CA ASN A 156 -16.04 0.79 -6.17
C ASN A 156 -15.59 -0.39 -5.27
N LEU A 157 -16.44 -1.40 -5.06
CA LEU A 157 -16.07 -2.67 -4.42
C LEU A 157 -14.92 -3.36 -5.17
N PHE A 158 -13.96 -3.89 -4.41
CA PHE A 158 -12.70 -4.40 -4.92
C PHE A 158 -12.21 -5.54 -4.04
N GLY A 159 -11.60 -6.56 -4.64
CA GLY A 159 -10.87 -7.60 -3.92
C GLY A 159 -9.40 -7.20 -3.78
N PRO A 160 -8.93 -6.69 -2.63
CA PRO A 160 -7.55 -6.27 -2.46
C PRO A 160 -6.62 -7.48 -2.35
N GLU A 161 -5.77 -7.67 -3.35
CA GLU A 161 -4.73 -8.69 -3.34
C GLU A 161 -3.41 -8.10 -3.85
N ALA A 162 -2.30 -8.75 -3.49
CA ALA A 162 -0.97 -8.18 -3.65
C ALA A 162 -0.51 -8.04 -5.11
N TYR A 163 -1.07 -8.82 -6.05
CA TYR A 163 -0.65 -8.75 -7.45
C TYR A 163 -0.91 -7.38 -8.08
N THR A 164 -1.98 -6.69 -7.68
CA THR A 164 -2.28 -5.35 -8.19
C THR A 164 -1.22 -4.35 -7.74
N LEU A 165 -0.82 -4.44 -6.47
CA LEU A 165 0.27 -3.60 -5.95
C LEU A 165 1.59 -3.96 -6.62
N HIS A 166 1.89 -5.25 -6.78
CA HIS A 166 3.12 -5.73 -7.38
C HIS A 166 3.35 -5.14 -8.77
N ASP A 167 2.40 -5.30 -9.69
CA ASP A 167 2.58 -4.83 -11.07
C ASP A 167 2.52 -3.29 -11.17
N ALA A 168 1.76 -2.63 -10.28
CA ALA A 168 1.80 -1.18 -10.16
C ALA A 168 3.20 -0.68 -9.73
N LEU A 169 3.84 -1.35 -8.78
CA LEU A 169 5.21 -1.04 -8.35
C LEU A 169 6.22 -1.31 -9.46
N SER A 170 6.09 -2.42 -10.19
CA SER A 170 6.98 -2.73 -11.32
C SER A 170 6.95 -1.65 -12.42
N ALA A 171 5.77 -1.09 -12.69
CA ALA A 171 5.59 0.07 -13.57
C ALA A 171 6.20 1.36 -12.98
N TYR A 172 5.88 1.65 -11.72
CA TYR A 172 6.38 2.83 -11.01
C TYR A 172 7.91 2.89 -10.94
N MET A 173 8.57 1.77 -10.64
CA MET A 173 10.03 1.67 -10.55
C MET A 173 10.74 1.90 -11.89
N LYS A 174 10.02 1.76 -13.01
CA LYS A 174 10.51 2.06 -14.36
C LYS A 174 10.26 3.51 -14.77
N GLY A 175 9.68 4.33 -13.90
CA GLY A 175 9.32 5.71 -14.20
C GLY A 175 8.16 5.84 -15.18
N GLU A 176 7.33 4.79 -15.31
CA GLU A 176 6.17 4.84 -16.20
C GLU A 176 5.13 5.84 -15.70
N ASN A 177 4.38 6.44 -16.62
CA ASN A 177 3.34 7.42 -16.29
C ASN A 177 2.11 6.77 -15.61
N PRO A 178 1.23 7.55 -14.96
CA PRO A 178 0.07 7.01 -14.24
C PRO A 178 -0.87 6.14 -15.08
N ALA A 179 -1.09 6.47 -16.35
CA ALA A 179 -1.98 5.69 -17.22
C ALA A 179 -1.39 4.30 -17.53
N THR A 180 -0.07 4.19 -17.63
CA THR A 180 0.61 2.90 -17.78
C THR A 180 0.57 2.10 -16.49
N ILE A 181 0.84 2.74 -15.34
CA ILE A 181 0.71 2.11 -14.01
C ILE A 181 -0.70 1.52 -13.82
N GLN A 182 -1.74 2.31 -14.13
CA GLN A 182 -3.13 1.86 -14.12
C GLN A 182 -3.36 0.65 -15.02
N THR A 183 -2.83 0.69 -16.23
CA THR A 183 -3.05 -0.37 -17.24
C THR A 183 -2.39 -1.67 -16.79
N LYS A 184 -1.18 -1.63 -16.21
CA LYS A 184 -0.51 -2.82 -15.66
C LYS A 184 -1.27 -3.41 -14.48
N ALA A 185 -1.65 -2.56 -13.52
CA ALA A 185 -2.44 -2.95 -12.36
C ALA A 185 -3.80 -3.57 -12.76
N ALA A 186 -4.48 -2.97 -13.73
CA ALA A 186 -5.77 -3.44 -14.23
C ALA A 186 -5.65 -4.73 -15.05
N ALA A 187 -4.58 -4.90 -15.83
CA ALA A 187 -4.35 -6.13 -16.60
C ALA A 187 -4.15 -7.34 -15.69
N VAL A 188 -3.34 -7.21 -14.64
CA VAL A 188 -3.15 -8.30 -13.68
C VAL A 188 -4.40 -8.56 -12.86
N TYR A 189 -5.13 -7.52 -12.45
CA TYR A 189 -6.41 -7.68 -11.75
C TYR A 189 -7.44 -8.43 -12.60
N ALA A 190 -7.58 -8.04 -13.88
CA ALA A 190 -8.47 -8.70 -14.83
C ALA A 190 -8.14 -10.18 -14.99
N LYS A 191 -6.85 -10.55 -15.03
CA LYS A 191 -6.38 -11.94 -15.11
C LYS A 191 -6.83 -12.76 -13.89
N TYR A 192 -6.63 -12.27 -12.67
CA TYR A 192 -6.95 -13.02 -11.46
C TYR A 192 -8.46 -13.08 -11.18
N THR A 193 -9.20 -12.00 -11.45
CA THR A 193 -10.65 -11.91 -11.22
C THR A 193 -11.50 -12.38 -12.40
N ARG A 194 -10.86 -12.74 -13.52
CA ARG A 194 -11.52 -13.14 -14.78
C ARG A 194 -12.51 -12.09 -15.31
N CYS A 195 -12.26 -10.82 -15.03
CA CYS A 195 -13.02 -9.70 -15.62
C CYS A 195 -12.28 -9.12 -16.84
N SER A 196 -12.93 -8.24 -17.61
CA SER A 196 -12.26 -7.56 -18.72
C SER A 196 -11.30 -6.47 -18.21
N VAL A 197 -10.19 -6.25 -18.93
CA VAL A 197 -9.27 -5.14 -18.64
C VAL A 197 -10.00 -3.79 -18.67
N LYS A 198 -10.98 -3.62 -19.55
CA LYS A 198 -11.83 -2.42 -19.62
C LYS A 198 -12.61 -2.21 -18.31
N ALA A 199 -13.18 -3.27 -17.74
CA ALA A 199 -13.86 -3.19 -16.45
C ALA A 199 -12.86 -2.89 -15.32
N ALA A 200 -11.73 -3.58 -15.28
CA ALA A 200 -10.67 -3.35 -14.30
C ALA A 200 -10.15 -1.90 -14.32
N LYS A 201 -10.00 -1.28 -15.50
CA LYS A 201 -9.59 0.14 -15.63
C LYS A 201 -10.66 1.14 -15.17
N LYS A 202 -11.94 0.75 -15.12
CA LYS A 202 -12.98 1.57 -14.48
C LYS A 202 -12.95 1.47 -12.96
N LEU A 203 -12.43 0.36 -12.44
CA LEU A 203 -12.31 0.09 -11.00
C LEU A 203 -11.03 0.70 -10.41
N LEU A 204 -9.89 0.41 -11.04
CA LEU A 204 -8.57 0.93 -10.70
C LEU A 204 -8.34 2.23 -11.46
N ILE A 205 -8.28 3.35 -10.75
CA ILE A 205 -8.19 4.69 -11.34
C ILE A 205 -7.06 5.50 -10.72
N THR A 206 -6.65 6.57 -11.39
CA THR A 206 -5.49 7.40 -11.04
C THR A 206 -5.89 8.86 -10.95
N GLY A 207 -5.19 9.66 -10.18
CA GLY A 207 -5.51 11.09 -10.06
C GLY A 207 -6.87 11.35 -9.42
N TRP A 208 -7.31 12.61 -9.48
CA TRP A 208 -8.46 13.16 -8.77
C TRP A 208 -9.82 12.88 -9.41
#